data_AF-A0AAN4URV8-F1
#
_entry.id   AF-A0AAN4URV8-F1
#
_cell.length_a   1.000
_cell.length_b   1.000
_cell.length_c   1.000
_cell.angle_alpha   90.00
_cell.angle_beta   90.00
_cell.angle_gamma   90.00
#
_symmetry.space_group_name_H-M   'P 1'
#
loop_
_entity.id
_entity.type
_entity.pdbx_description
1 polymer ?
#
loop_
_entity_poly.entity_id
_entity_poly.type
_entity_poly.pdbx_seq_one_letter_code
_entity_poly.pdbx_strand_id
1 'polypeptide(L)'
;MNFERIKAAIPAPPPGPGRKSVIRLRPDVAEVVVDCVLRRRQFADIAKRCAVDIETLATFRKNYITPEVEKVVRAEATLTERRAVDSVINEAQDDVSKGILGIINEQKALYRALKAKVEEEGRDLEDLLPGLAQLLRDQTKTHEAMLKTYSLLKDKTTVMVSLNEHPDAAPLLDALFLLFTENPAAGLRFREIMQAKRITLDVA
;
A
#
# COMPACT_ATOMS: atom_id res chain seq x y z
N MET A 1 8.75 8.80 -4.77
CA MET A 1 10.16 8.45 -4.54
C MET A 1 10.85 9.56 -3.76
N ASN A 2 11.49 9.25 -2.62
CA ASN A 2 12.15 10.26 -1.79
C ASN A 2 13.61 10.48 -2.23
N PHE A 3 13.86 11.55 -2.98
CA PHE A 3 15.18 11.86 -3.52
C PHE A 3 16.19 12.36 -2.46
N GLU A 4 15.73 12.97 -1.38
CA GLU A 4 16.60 13.43 -0.29
C GLU A 4 17.24 12.24 0.45
N ARG A 5 16.45 11.17 0.69
CA ARG A 5 16.96 9.94 1.31
C ARG A 5 18.02 9.26 0.43
N ILE A 6 17.80 9.25 -0.88
CA ILE A 6 18.76 8.70 -1.86
C ILE A 6 20.03 9.54 -1.87
N LYS A 7 19.90 10.87 -1.86
CA LYS A 7 21.03 11.81 -1.83
C LYS A 7 21.88 11.65 -0.56
N ALA A 8 21.24 11.45 0.59
CA ALA A 8 21.91 11.20 1.87
C ALA A 8 22.66 9.86 1.92
N ALA A 9 22.20 8.86 1.16
CA ALA A 9 22.86 7.56 1.08
C ALA A 9 24.13 7.57 0.21
N ILE A 10 24.34 8.59 -0.63
CA ILE A 10 25.51 8.68 -1.50
C ILE A 10 26.76 8.91 -0.65
N PRO A 11 27.81 8.08 -0.78
CA PRO A 11 29.00 8.19 0.05
C PRO A 11 29.75 9.52 -0.16
N ALA A 12 30.50 9.91 0.87
CA ALA A 12 31.44 11.02 0.81
C ALA A 12 32.48 10.79 -0.31
N PRO A 13 33.09 11.86 -0.86
CA PRO A 13 34.06 11.67 -1.93
C PRO A 13 35.26 10.92 -1.36
N PRO A 14 35.87 9.98 -2.11
CA PRO A 14 37.04 9.27 -1.64
C PRO A 14 38.14 10.28 -1.24
N PRO A 15 38.80 10.10 -0.08
CA PRO A 15 39.85 11.01 0.37
C PRO A 15 41.04 10.92 -0.59
N GLY A 16 41.36 12.03 -1.26
CA GLY A 16 42.49 12.14 -2.16
C GLY A 16 42.50 13.48 -2.90
N PRO A 17 43.65 13.88 -3.50
CA PRO A 17 43.81 15.14 -4.23
C PRO A 17 43.07 15.18 -5.57
N GLY A 18 42.07 14.32 -5.78
CA GLY A 18 41.35 14.17 -7.04
C GLY A 18 40.28 15.23 -7.27
N ARG A 19 40.02 15.52 -8.55
CA ARG A 19 38.92 16.40 -8.98
C ARG A 19 37.58 15.83 -8.50
N LYS A 20 36.75 16.68 -7.87
CA LYS A 20 35.39 16.30 -7.43
C LYS A 20 34.55 15.86 -8.64
N SER A 21 33.76 14.81 -8.47
CA SER A 21 32.89 14.30 -9.55
C SER A 21 31.85 15.35 -9.94
N VAL A 22 31.81 15.72 -11.22
CA VAL A 22 30.85 16.69 -11.77
C VAL A 22 29.41 16.23 -11.59
N ILE A 23 29.16 14.92 -11.76
CA ILE A 23 27.82 14.31 -11.60
C ILE A 23 27.31 14.50 -10.17
N ARG A 24 28.19 14.39 -9.16
CA ARG A 24 27.80 14.50 -7.75
C ARG A 24 27.40 15.93 -7.35
N LEU A 25 28.00 16.93 -7.98
CA LEU A 25 27.73 18.33 -7.69
C LEU A 25 26.42 18.82 -8.29
N ARG A 26 25.78 18.01 -9.14
CA ARG A 26 24.52 18.37 -9.78
C ARG A 26 23.36 18.34 -8.78
N PRO A 27 22.37 19.24 -8.94
CA PRO A 27 21.17 19.23 -8.11
C PRO A 27 20.33 17.96 -8.33
N ASP A 28 20.37 17.37 -9.54
CA ASP A 28 19.62 16.17 -9.92
C ASP A 28 20.41 14.85 -9.72
N VAL A 29 21.47 14.85 -8.90
CA VAL A 29 22.31 13.65 -8.66
C VAL A 29 21.52 12.43 -8.21
N ALA A 30 20.51 12.62 -7.35
CA ALA A 30 19.68 11.53 -6.86
C ALA A 30 18.88 10.87 -8.00
N GLU A 31 18.43 11.65 -8.99
CA GLU A 31 17.74 11.13 -10.17
C GLU A 31 18.70 10.35 -11.08
N VAL A 32 19.92 10.84 -11.26
CA VAL A 32 20.97 10.15 -12.02
C VAL A 32 21.32 8.80 -11.37
N VAL A 33 21.44 8.76 -10.04
CA VAL A 33 21.67 7.51 -9.30
C VAL A 33 20.50 6.54 -9.50
N VAL A 34 19.26 7.01 -9.42
CA VAL A 34 18.08 6.18 -9.69
C VAL A 34 18.08 5.63 -11.11
N ASP A 35 18.35 6.46 -12.11
CA ASP A 35 18.43 6.05 -13.52
C ASP A 35 19.51 4.97 -13.73
N CYS A 36 20.65 5.10 -13.05
CA CYS A 36 21.74 4.12 -13.11
C CYS A 36 21.39 2.78 -12.45
N VAL A 37 20.73 2.80 -11.27
CA VAL A 37 20.42 1.58 -10.50
C VAL A 37 19.23 0.84 -11.10
N LEU A 38 18.16 1.55 -11.43
CA LEU A 38 16.93 0.96 -11.97
C LEU A 38 16.97 0.78 -13.49
N ARG A 39 18.03 1.26 -14.16
CA ARG A 39 18.22 1.19 -15.62
C ARG A 39 17.03 1.74 -16.41
N ARG A 40 16.45 2.85 -15.93
CA ARG A 40 15.31 3.53 -16.58
C ARG A 40 15.67 4.12 -17.95
N ARG A 41 16.95 4.43 -18.17
CA ARG A 41 17.50 5.01 -19.39
C ARG A 41 18.78 4.29 -19.78
N GLN A 42 19.17 4.36 -21.06
CA GLN A 42 20.47 3.85 -21.48
C GLN A 42 21.60 4.72 -20.90
N PHE A 43 22.75 4.10 -20.61
CA PHE A 43 23.90 4.80 -20.05
C PHE A 43 24.40 5.94 -20.97
N ALA A 44 24.26 5.80 -22.29
CA ALA A 44 24.60 6.85 -23.25
C ALA A 44 23.70 8.10 -23.08
N ASP A 45 22.41 7.91 -22.84
CA ASP A 45 21.46 9.01 -22.64
C ASP A 45 21.69 9.72 -21.30
N ILE A 46 22.02 8.96 -20.26
CA ILE A 46 22.38 9.50 -18.95
C ILE A 46 23.66 10.33 -19.06
N ALA A 47 24.69 9.82 -19.75
CA ALA A 47 25.95 10.51 -19.97
C ALA A 47 25.74 11.82 -20.75
N LYS A 48 24.93 11.79 -21.83
CA LYS A 48 24.55 12.97 -22.62
C LYS A 48 23.79 14.00 -21.78
N ARG A 49 22.80 13.59 -20.99
CA ARG A 49 22.07 14.46 -20.04
C ARG A 49 23.01 15.07 -19.00
N CYS A 50 23.99 14.29 -18.56
CA CYS A 50 24.98 14.71 -17.58
C CYS A 50 26.05 15.65 -18.15
N ALA A 51 26.14 15.76 -19.49
CA ALA A 51 27.23 16.42 -20.22
C ALA A 51 28.61 15.86 -19.82
N VAL A 52 28.71 14.54 -19.71
CA VAL A 52 29.94 13.81 -19.34
C VAL A 52 30.15 12.61 -20.27
N ASP A 53 31.38 12.16 -20.38
CA ASP A 53 31.69 10.94 -21.12
C ASP A 53 31.17 9.69 -20.40
N ILE A 54 30.91 8.63 -21.17
CA ILE A 54 30.42 7.34 -20.66
C ILE A 54 31.40 6.76 -19.62
N GLU A 55 32.72 6.93 -19.82
CA GLU A 55 33.74 6.49 -18.86
C GLU A 55 33.66 7.24 -17.53
N THR A 56 33.30 8.53 -17.57
CA THR A 56 33.10 9.35 -16.37
C THR A 56 31.87 8.86 -15.60
N LEU A 57 30.79 8.50 -16.29
CA LEU A 57 29.60 7.91 -15.69
C LEU A 57 29.87 6.52 -15.11
N ALA A 58 30.64 5.68 -15.80
CA ALA A 58 31.05 4.36 -15.31
C ALA A 58 31.90 4.46 -14.03
N THR A 59 32.85 5.41 -14.00
CA THR A 59 33.66 5.71 -12.82
C THR A 59 32.81 6.21 -11.66
N PHE A 60 31.83 7.08 -11.94
CA PHE A 60 30.89 7.56 -10.92
C PHE A 60 30.09 6.40 -10.32
N ARG A 61 29.53 5.51 -11.15
CA ARG A 61 28.81 4.34 -10.67
C ARG A 61 29.69 3.47 -9.77
N LYS A 62 30.92 3.17 -10.20
CA LYS A 62 31.86 2.35 -9.43
C LYS A 62 32.17 2.94 -8.05
N ASN A 63 32.31 4.26 -7.96
CA ASN A 63 32.76 4.93 -6.74
C ASN A 63 31.63 5.36 -5.79
N TYR A 64 30.41 5.58 -6.32
CA TYR A 64 29.32 6.20 -5.55
C TYR A 64 28.04 5.37 -5.49
N ILE A 65 27.85 4.38 -6.37
CA ILE A 65 26.70 3.46 -6.30
C ILE A 65 27.15 2.19 -5.59
N THR A 66 27.14 2.25 -4.26
CA THR A 66 27.45 1.11 -3.40
C THR A 66 26.25 0.17 -3.28
N PRO A 67 26.45 -1.09 -2.82
CA PRO A 67 25.33 -2.00 -2.55
C PRO A 67 24.27 -1.42 -1.60
N GLU A 68 24.69 -0.58 -0.65
CA GLU A 68 23.77 0.11 0.27
C GLU A 68 22.91 1.16 -0.46
N VAL A 69 23.52 1.96 -1.35
CA VAL A 69 22.78 2.90 -2.21
C VAL A 69 21.82 2.15 -3.12
N GLU A 70 22.23 1.04 -3.71
CA GLU A 70 21.34 0.19 -4.53
C GLU A 70 20.14 -0.33 -3.72
N LYS A 71 20.38 -0.78 -2.48
CA LYS A 71 19.32 -1.23 -1.56
C LYS A 71 18.32 -0.11 -1.25
N VAL A 72 18.81 1.09 -0.92
CA VAL A 72 17.96 2.25 -0.63
C VAL A 72 17.12 2.63 -1.86
N VAL A 73 17.73 2.70 -3.05
CA VAL A 73 17.03 3.04 -4.29
C VAL A 73 15.94 2.01 -4.61
N ARG A 74 16.24 0.72 -4.47
CA ARG A 74 15.25 -0.36 -4.71
C ARG A 74 14.11 -0.29 -3.70
N ALA A 75 14.41 -0.08 -2.42
CA ALA A 75 13.38 0.06 -1.38
C ALA A 75 12.45 1.26 -1.67
N GLU A 76 13.00 2.41 -2.04
CA GLU A 76 12.23 3.60 -2.40
C GLU A 76 11.40 3.41 -3.69
N ALA A 77 11.91 2.64 -4.65
CA ALA A 77 11.17 2.28 -5.85
C ALA A 77 9.95 1.41 -5.50
N THR A 78 10.16 0.35 -4.73
CA THR A 78 9.09 -0.54 -4.24
C THR A 78 8.06 0.22 -3.42
N LEU A 79 8.48 1.13 -2.52
CA LEU A 79 7.55 1.97 -1.76
C LEU A 79 6.73 2.90 -2.65
N THR A 80 7.33 3.45 -3.71
CA THR A 80 6.62 4.31 -4.66
C THR A 80 5.58 3.53 -5.45
N GLU A 81 5.94 2.33 -5.93
CA GLU A 81 5.00 1.41 -6.60
C GLU A 81 3.84 1.03 -5.68
N ARG A 82 4.14 0.70 -4.42
CA ARG A 82 3.11 0.38 -3.41
C ARG A 82 2.16 1.55 -3.19
N ARG A 83 2.67 2.76 -2.97
CA ARG A 83 1.82 3.95 -2.79
C ARG A 83 0.92 4.23 -3.99
N ALA A 84 1.41 3.98 -5.21
CA ALA A 84 0.60 4.13 -6.41
C ALA A 84 -0.55 3.10 -6.43
N VAL A 85 -0.27 1.85 -6.06
CA VAL A 85 -1.29 0.79 -5.91
C VAL A 85 -2.29 1.14 -4.81
N ASP A 86 -1.81 1.59 -3.63
CA ASP A 86 -2.68 1.99 -2.51
C ASP A 86 -3.60 3.14 -2.90
N SER A 87 -3.11 4.13 -3.66
CA SER A 87 -3.94 5.24 -4.16
C SER A 87 -5.08 4.73 -5.03
N VAL A 88 -4.79 3.84 -5.98
CA VAL A 88 -5.80 3.26 -6.88
C VAL A 88 -6.80 2.41 -6.09
N ILE A 89 -6.36 1.66 -5.08
CA ILE A 89 -7.28 0.86 -4.27
C ILE A 89 -8.15 1.75 -3.38
N ASN A 90 -7.60 2.83 -2.80
CA ASN A 90 -8.38 3.78 -2.01
C ASN A 90 -9.46 4.45 -2.85
N GLU A 91 -9.12 4.88 -4.08
CA GLU A 91 -10.10 5.41 -5.04
C GLU A 91 -11.21 4.38 -5.35
N ALA A 92 -10.83 3.12 -5.59
CA ALA A 92 -11.79 2.04 -5.83
C ALA A 92 -12.67 1.76 -4.58
N GLN A 93 -12.11 1.82 -3.38
CA GLN A 93 -12.86 1.65 -2.12
C GLN A 93 -13.86 2.79 -1.89
N ASP A 94 -13.47 4.02 -2.20
CA ASP A 94 -14.36 5.18 -2.11
C ASP A 94 -15.53 5.06 -3.09
N ASP A 95 -15.28 4.63 -4.32
CA ASP A 95 -16.32 4.46 -5.34
C ASP A 95 -17.28 3.31 -5.00
N VAL A 96 -16.77 2.19 -4.49
CA VAL A 96 -17.61 1.10 -3.96
C VAL A 96 -18.44 1.60 -2.77
N SER A 97 -17.86 2.39 -1.87
CA SER A 97 -18.57 2.94 -0.71
C SER A 97 -19.69 3.89 -1.12
N LYS A 98 -19.45 4.77 -2.10
CA LYS A 98 -20.48 5.63 -2.70
C LYS A 98 -21.58 4.82 -3.36
N GLY A 99 -21.23 3.75 -4.08
CA GLY A 99 -22.18 2.82 -4.69
C GLY A 99 -23.10 2.17 -3.66
N ILE A 100 -22.53 1.67 -2.56
CA ILE A 100 -23.28 1.10 -1.42
C ILE A 100 -24.24 2.13 -0.83
N LEU A 101 -23.77 3.35 -0.57
CA LEU A 101 -24.61 4.43 -0.04
C LEU A 101 -25.74 4.82 -1.02
N GLY A 102 -25.47 4.79 -2.33
CA GLY A 102 -26.47 5.01 -3.37
C GLY A 102 -27.60 3.99 -3.30
N ILE A 103 -27.26 2.70 -3.23
CA ILE A 103 -28.25 1.60 -3.11
C ILE A 103 -29.08 1.77 -1.84
N ILE A 104 -28.44 2.08 -0.70
CA ILE A 104 -29.17 2.28 0.57
C ILE A 104 -30.16 3.44 0.47
N ASN A 105 -29.78 4.53 -0.19
CA ASN A 105 -30.66 5.68 -0.37
C ASN A 105 -31.82 5.36 -1.32
N GLU A 106 -31.57 4.62 -2.39
CA GLU A 106 -32.61 4.15 -3.30
C GLU A 106 -33.58 3.18 -2.60
N GLN A 107 -33.07 2.25 -1.80
CA GLN A 107 -33.89 1.37 -0.95
C GLN A 107 -34.76 2.17 0.00
N LYS A 108 -34.19 3.18 0.70
CA LYS A 108 -34.97 4.06 1.58
C LYS A 108 -36.06 4.82 0.82
N ALA A 109 -35.78 5.27 -0.41
CA ALA A 109 -36.75 5.95 -1.24
C ALA A 109 -37.89 5.00 -1.68
N LEU A 110 -37.54 3.79 -2.10
CA LEU A 110 -38.50 2.73 -2.43
C LEU A 110 -39.38 2.39 -1.22
N TYR A 111 -38.80 2.17 -0.04
CA TYR A 111 -39.56 1.92 1.19
C TYR A 111 -40.53 3.07 1.53
N ARG A 112 -40.10 4.33 1.36
CA ARG A 112 -40.98 5.50 1.58
C ARG A 112 -42.13 5.55 0.58
N ALA A 113 -41.86 5.35 -0.70
CA ALA A 113 -42.88 5.32 -1.75
C ALA A 113 -43.89 4.20 -1.53
N LEU A 114 -43.41 3.03 -1.11
CA LEU A 114 -44.22 1.86 -0.80
C LEU A 114 -45.10 2.11 0.42
N LYS A 115 -44.53 2.68 1.50
CA LYS A 115 -45.28 3.07 2.69
C LYS A 115 -46.39 4.09 2.37
N ALA A 116 -46.07 5.11 1.55
CA ALA A 116 -47.06 6.10 1.13
C ALA A 116 -48.22 5.46 0.34
N LYS A 117 -47.93 4.57 -0.62
CA LYS A 117 -48.98 3.84 -1.36
C LYS A 117 -49.84 2.92 -0.49
N VAL A 118 -49.25 2.28 0.52
CA VAL A 118 -49.99 1.47 1.52
C VAL A 118 -50.97 2.33 2.31
N GLU A 119 -50.55 3.54 2.69
CA GLU A 119 -51.35 4.45 3.53
C GLU A 119 -52.42 5.23 2.73
N GLU A 120 -52.20 5.51 1.44
CA GLU A 120 -53.09 6.36 0.63
C GLU A 120 -54.11 5.61 -0.28
N GLU A 121 -53.79 4.44 -0.85
CA GLU A 121 -54.59 3.89 -1.97
C GLU A 121 -55.38 2.60 -1.70
N GLY A 122 -55.21 1.93 -0.56
CA GLY A 122 -56.11 0.85 -0.10
C GLY A 122 -56.23 -0.43 -0.95
N ARG A 123 -55.78 -0.50 -2.22
CA ARG A 123 -55.69 -1.71 -3.07
C ARG A 123 -54.56 -1.63 -4.12
N ASP A 124 -54.18 -2.81 -4.61
CA ASP A 124 -53.10 -3.18 -5.55
C ASP A 124 -51.66 -3.25 -5.02
N LEU A 125 -51.51 -3.48 -3.71
CA LEU A 125 -50.22 -3.89 -3.15
C LEU A 125 -49.82 -5.30 -3.64
N GLU A 126 -50.79 -6.22 -3.79
CA GLU A 126 -50.55 -7.62 -4.17
C GLU A 126 -49.95 -7.79 -5.56
N ASP A 127 -50.25 -6.89 -6.51
CA ASP A 127 -49.70 -6.93 -7.87
C ASP A 127 -48.31 -6.29 -7.99
N LEU A 128 -47.99 -5.32 -7.13
CA LEU A 128 -46.69 -4.62 -7.10
C LEU A 128 -45.66 -5.31 -6.19
N LEU A 129 -46.13 -6.03 -5.16
CA LEU A 129 -45.30 -6.74 -4.19
C LEU A 129 -44.29 -7.72 -4.81
N PRO A 130 -44.63 -8.53 -5.84
CA PRO A 130 -43.68 -9.45 -6.46
C PRO A 130 -42.51 -8.72 -7.14
N GLY A 131 -42.81 -7.65 -7.90
CA GLY A 131 -41.80 -6.85 -8.60
C GLY A 131 -40.89 -6.10 -7.62
N LEU A 132 -41.44 -5.56 -6.54
CA LEU A 132 -40.69 -4.87 -5.49
C LEU A 132 -39.88 -5.83 -4.62
N ALA A 133 -40.41 -7.01 -4.29
CA ALA A 133 -39.67 -8.04 -3.57
C ALA A 133 -38.50 -8.58 -4.40
N GLN A 134 -38.69 -8.71 -5.72
CA GLN A 134 -37.63 -9.07 -6.66
C GLN A 134 -36.55 -7.98 -6.69
N LEU A 135 -36.94 -6.71 -6.80
CA LEU A 135 -36.02 -5.57 -6.88
C LEU A 135 -35.24 -5.38 -5.57
N LEU A 136 -35.87 -5.53 -4.41
CA LEU A 136 -35.20 -5.54 -3.10
C LEU A 136 -34.23 -6.72 -2.97
N ARG A 137 -34.59 -7.90 -3.47
CA ARG A 137 -33.72 -9.09 -3.45
C ARG A 137 -32.50 -8.90 -4.36
N ASP A 138 -32.67 -8.33 -5.54
CA ASP A 138 -31.58 -8.05 -6.48
C ASP A 138 -30.68 -6.94 -5.95
N GLN A 139 -31.23 -5.88 -5.34
CA GLN A 139 -30.46 -4.86 -4.64
C GLN A 139 -29.68 -5.42 -3.44
N THR A 140 -30.27 -6.35 -2.69
CA THR A 140 -29.59 -7.02 -1.56
C THR A 140 -28.40 -7.84 -2.05
N LYS A 141 -28.55 -8.59 -3.15
CA LYS A 141 -27.44 -9.33 -3.79
C LYS A 141 -26.33 -8.40 -4.28
N THR A 142 -26.68 -7.28 -4.92
CA THR A 142 -25.71 -6.29 -5.39
C THR A 142 -24.95 -5.66 -4.21
N HIS A 143 -25.65 -5.36 -3.11
CA HIS A 143 -25.04 -4.86 -1.89
C HIS A 143 -24.08 -5.87 -1.25
N GLU A 144 -24.47 -7.14 -1.14
CA GLU A 144 -23.59 -8.22 -0.65
C GLU A 144 -22.35 -8.40 -1.55
N ALA A 145 -22.51 -8.34 -2.87
CA ALA A 145 -21.40 -8.42 -3.82
C ALA A 145 -20.43 -7.24 -3.70
N MET A 146 -20.94 -6.02 -3.47
CA MET A 146 -20.12 -4.84 -3.26
C MET A 146 -19.41 -4.86 -1.90
N LEU A 147 -20.08 -5.30 -0.83
CA LEU A 147 -19.45 -5.51 0.47
C LEU A 147 -18.32 -6.55 0.42
N LYS A 148 -18.53 -7.65 -0.31
CA LYS A 148 -17.50 -8.66 -0.52
C LYS A 148 -16.30 -8.09 -1.29
N THR A 149 -16.55 -7.31 -2.33
CA THR A 149 -15.49 -6.62 -3.09
C THR A 149 -14.74 -5.62 -2.22
N TYR A 150 -15.46 -4.83 -1.41
CA TYR A 150 -14.86 -3.91 -0.43
C TYR A 150 -13.98 -4.65 0.59
N SER A 151 -14.44 -5.77 1.15
CA SER A 151 -13.65 -6.60 2.07
C SER A 151 -12.38 -7.15 1.41
N LEU A 152 -12.48 -7.63 0.17
CA LEU A 152 -11.31 -8.12 -0.58
C LEU A 152 -10.30 -7.01 -0.90
N LEU A 153 -10.78 -5.81 -1.20
CA LEU A 153 -9.92 -4.64 -1.40
C LEU A 153 -9.26 -4.23 -0.08
N LYS A 154 -10.00 -4.24 1.02
CA LYS A 154 -9.50 -3.97 2.38
C LYS A 154 -8.38 -4.93 2.76
N ASP A 155 -8.57 -6.23 2.52
CA ASP A 155 -7.58 -7.27 2.81
C ASP A 155 -6.32 -7.13 1.93
N LYS A 156 -6.44 -6.55 0.73
CA LYS A 156 -5.29 -6.24 -0.16
C LYS A 156 -4.57 -4.93 0.17
N THR A 157 -5.25 -3.93 0.75
CA THR A 157 -4.63 -2.70 1.27
C THR A 157 -4.00 -2.87 2.64
N THR A 158 -4.41 -3.90 3.40
CA THR A 158 -3.77 -4.21 4.67
C THR A 158 -2.49 -4.97 4.37
N VAL A 159 -1.41 -4.22 4.18
CA VAL A 159 -0.07 -4.80 4.02
C VAL A 159 0.22 -5.63 5.28
N MET A 160 0.12 -6.96 5.18
CA MET A 160 0.87 -7.83 6.07
C MET A 160 2.35 -7.66 5.70
N VAL A 161 2.97 -6.61 6.21
CA VAL A 161 4.41 -6.61 6.40
C VAL A 161 4.63 -7.80 7.31
N SER A 162 5.33 -8.84 6.84
CA SER A 162 5.82 -9.88 7.76
C SER A 162 6.42 -9.12 8.94
N LEU A 163 5.98 -9.39 10.17
CA LEU A 163 6.35 -8.60 11.35
C LEU A 163 7.86 -8.27 11.33
N ASN A 164 8.67 -9.22 10.89
CA ASN A 164 10.12 -9.14 10.70
C ASN A 164 10.66 -7.99 9.81
N GLU A 165 9.86 -7.41 8.93
CA GLU A 165 10.28 -6.32 8.02
C GLU A 165 9.83 -4.93 8.49
N HIS A 166 9.04 -4.85 9.57
CA HIS A 166 8.57 -3.57 10.11
C HIS A 166 9.63 -2.97 11.05
N PRO A 167 10.04 -1.70 10.89
CA PRO A 167 11.09 -1.08 11.71
C PRO A 167 10.75 -1.07 13.20
N ASP A 168 9.47 -1.00 13.56
CA ASP A 168 9.01 -1.03 14.96
C ASP A 168 8.79 -2.44 15.52
N ALA A 169 8.94 -3.49 14.69
CA ALA A 169 8.75 -4.86 15.16
C ALA A 169 9.97 -5.44 15.87
N ALA A 170 11.19 -4.99 15.55
CA ALA A 170 12.39 -5.46 16.23
C ALA A 170 12.34 -5.17 17.75
N PRO A 171 11.98 -3.96 18.23
CA PRO A 171 11.80 -3.69 19.65
C PRO A 171 10.69 -4.53 20.31
N LEU A 172 9.60 -4.82 19.58
CA LEU A 172 8.49 -5.64 20.07
C LEU A 172 8.87 -7.12 20.18
N LEU A 173 9.63 -7.65 19.21
CA LEU A 173 10.16 -9.01 19.23
C LEU A 173 11.19 -9.17 20.35
N ASP A 174 12.05 -8.18 20.57
CA ASP A 174 13.01 -8.16 21.68
C ASP A 174 12.30 -8.11 23.04
N ALA A 175 11.25 -7.30 23.18
CA ALA A 175 10.44 -7.24 24.39
C ALA A 175 9.68 -8.54 24.65
N LEU A 176 9.11 -9.18 23.63
CA LEU A 176 8.46 -10.49 23.74
C LEU A 176 9.47 -11.59 24.08
N PHE A 177 10.68 -11.52 23.53
CA PHE A 177 11.76 -12.45 23.87
C PHE A 177 12.17 -12.33 25.34
N LEU A 178 12.37 -11.11 25.84
CA LEU A 178 12.65 -10.86 27.25
C LEU A 178 11.51 -11.39 28.15
N LEU A 179 10.26 -11.08 27.81
CA LEU A 179 9.09 -11.54 28.56
C LEU A 179 9.01 -13.07 28.62
N PHE A 180 9.29 -13.77 27.51
CA PHE A 180 9.26 -15.24 27.47
C PHE A 180 10.47 -15.88 28.15
N THR A 181 11.59 -15.16 28.23
CA THR A 181 12.77 -15.59 28.98
C THR A 181 12.53 -15.47 30.49
N GLU A 182 11.88 -14.39 30.92
CA GLU A 182 11.50 -14.17 32.33
C GLU A 182 10.30 -15.03 32.76
N ASN A 183 9.38 -15.31 31.83
CA ASN A 183 8.18 -16.12 32.08
C ASN A 183 7.98 -17.21 30.99
N PRO A 184 8.65 -18.37 31.13
CA PRO A 184 8.62 -19.44 30.12
C PRO A 184 7.22 -20.01 29.85
N ALA A 185 6.34 -20.00 30.86
CA ALA A 185 4.96 -20.47 30.75
C ALA A 185 4.13 -19.60 29.78
N ALA A 186 4.38 -18.29 29.71
CA ALA A 186 3.71 -17.38 28.79
C ALA A 186 4.12 -17.66 27.33
N GLY A 187 5.39 -17.97 27.09
CA GLY A 187 5.90 -18.31 25.76
C GLY A 187 5.41 -19.67 25.22
N LEU A 188 5.13 -20.63 26.11
CA LEU A 188 4.47 -21.90 25.73
C LEU A 188 3.01 -21.67 25.33
N ARG A 189 2.25 -20.94 26.16
CA ARG A 189 0.84 -20.61 25.89
C ARG A 189 0.68 -19.77 24.62
N PHE A 190 1.60 -18.85 24.36
CA PHE A 190 1.62 -18.07 23.12
C PHE A 190 1.80 -18.95 21.87
N ARG A 191 2.70 -19.96 21.94
CA ARG A 191 2.90 -20.93 20.84
C ARG A 191 1.67 -21.80 20.59
N GLU A 192 0.99 -22.24 21.65
CA GLU A 192 -0.25 -23.03 21.56
C GLU A 192 -1.38 -22.23 20.87
N ILE A 193 -1.55 -20.95 21.25
CA ILE A 193 -2.56 -20.05 20.65
C ILE A 193 -2.25 -19.82 19.16
N MET A 194 -0.99 -19.60 18.80
CA MET A 194 -0.55 -19.43 17.41
C MET A 194 -0.80 -20.68 16.56
N GLN A 195 -0.52 -21.88 17.09
CA GLN A 195 -0.79 -23.15 16.41
C GLN A 195 -2.29 -23.40 16.22
N ALA A 196 -3.11 -22.98 17.17
CA ALA A 196 -4.56 -23.14 17.10
C ALA A 196 -5.25 -22.20 16.10
N LYS A 197 -4.56 -21.21 15.51
CA LYS A 197 -5.13 -20.13 14.65
C LYS A 197 -6.36 -19.44 15.27
N ARG A 198 -6.53 -19.50 16.60
CA ARG A 198 -7.64 -18.87 17.32
C ARG A 198 -7.22 -17.47 17.74
N ILE A 199 -7.23 -16.54 16.80
CA ILE A 199 -7.20 -15.11 17.12
C ILE A 199 -8.59 -14.58 16.80
N THR A 200 -9.51 -14.73 17.74
CA THR A 200 -10.73 -13.91 17.79
C THR A 200 -10.35 -12.65 18.55
N LEU A 201 -10.18 -11.55 17.82
CA LEU A 201 -10.12 -10.22 18.42
C LEU A 201 -11.53 -9.88 18.89
N ASP A 202 -11.78 -10.09 20.17
CA ASP A 202 -13.00 -9.61 20.83
C ASP A 202 -12.79 -8.11 21.07
N VAL A 203 -13.40 -7.28 20.24
CA VAL A 203 -13.42 -5.83 20.43
C VAL A 203 -14.70 -5.52 21.19
N ALA A 204 -14.57 -5.38 22.51
CA ALA A 204 -15.61 -4.83 23.37
C ALA A 204 -15.76 -3.32 23.16
#